data_AF-A0A2N1UFW1-F1
#
_entry.id   AF-A0A2N1UFW1-F1
#
_cell.length_a   1.000
_cell.length_b   1.000
_cell.length_c   1.000
_cell.angle_alpha   90.00
_cell.angle_beta   90.00
_cell.angle_gamma   90.00
#
_symmetry.space_group_name_H-M   'P 1'
#
loop_
_entity.id
_entity.type
_entity.pdbx_description
1 polymer ?
#
loop_
_entity_poly.entity_id
_entity_poly.type
_entity_poly.pdbx_seq_one_letter_code
_entity_poly.pdbx_strand_id
1 'polypeptide(L)' 'MERPRVTFTIDRNILLELDSIAKELGQKKSHIVEQALELYFDTVDTMIADRRLDRLASGKDKTIPAEDVWKELDL' A
#
# COMPACT_ATOMS: atom_id res chain seq x y z
N MET A 1 -3.13 17.97 -3.10
CA MET A 1 -3.72 16.83 -2.36
C MET A 1 -4.02 17.27 -0.94
N GLU A 2 -5.17 16.86 -0.42
CA GLU A 2 -5.55 17.08 0.98
C GLU A 2 -4.67 16.21 1.90
N ARG A 3 -4.29 16.74 3.07
CA ARG A 3 -3.48 16.03 4.07
C ARG A 3 -4.23 15.98 5.40
N PRO A 4 -5.15 15.02 5.58
CA PRO A 4 -5.93 14.92 6.81
C PRO A 4 -5.02 14.61 8.00
N ARG A 5 -5.39 15.11 9.18
CA ARG A 5 -4.70 14.79 10.43
C ARG A 5 -5.19 13.43 10.93
N VAL A 6 -4.25 12.53 11.19
CA VAL A 6 -4.52 11.20 11.73
C VAL A 6 -3.79 11.02 13.05
N THR A 7 -4.43 10.34 14.00
CA THR A 7 -3.85 9.97 15.30
C THR A 7 -3.87 8.45 15.43
N PHE A 8 -2.76 7.86 15.85
CA PHE A 8 -2.65 6.42 16.10
C PHE A 8 -1.67 6.16 17.24
N THR A 9 -1.75 4.96 17.81
CA THR A 9 -0.82 4.49 18.84
C THR A 9 0.36 3.80 18.18
N ILE A 10 1.57 4.06 18.67
CA ILE A 10 2.80 3.43 18.21
C ILE A 10 3.66 3.06 19.41
N ASP A 11 4.47 2.01 19.25
CA ASP A 11 5.45 1.63 20.26
C ASP A 11 6.42 2.79 20.59
N ARG A 12 6.78 2.91 21.88
CA ARG A 12 7.62 4.01 22.37
C ARG A 12 9.01 3.98 21.74
N ASN A 13 9.62 2.81 21.57
CA ASN A 13 10.97 2.70 21.03
C ASN A 13 10.99 3.09 19.56
N ILE A 14 9.98 2.67 18.79
CA ILE A 14 9.81 3.09 17.39
C ILE A 14 9.62 4.61 17.28
N LEU A 15 8.84 5.22 18.19
CA LEU A 15 8.68 6.68 18.20
C LEU A 15 9.99 7.43 18.49
N LEU A 16 10.84 6.90 19.37
CA LEU A 16 12.16 7.46 19.68
C LEU A 16 13.10 7.34 18.48
N GLU A 17 13.12 6.19 17.81
CA GLU A 17 13.91 5.98 16.61
C GLU A 17 13.45 6.89 15.46
N LEU A 18 12.14 7.00 15.23
CA LEU A 18 11.57 7.94 14.28
C LEU A 18 11.93 9.40 14.61
N ASP A 19 12.04 9.77 15.89
CA ASP A 19 12.55 11.09 16.29
C ASP A 19 14.00 11.31 15.90
N SER A 20 14.84 10.32 16.18
CA SER A 20 16.26 10.37 15.86
C SER A 20 16.48 10.50 14.34
N ILE A 21 15.82 9.66 13.55
CA ILE A 21 15.90 9.66 12.09
C ILE A 21 15.38 10.98 11.51
N ALA A 22 14.22 11.46 12.00
CA ALA A 22 13.65 12.73 11.53
C ALA A 22 14.60 13.91 11.76
N LYS A 23 15.28 13.95 12.91
CA LYS A 23 16.28 14.98 13.23
C LYS A 23 17.51 14.88 12.34
N GLU A 24 18.06 13.69 12.17
CA GLU A 24 19.25 13.45 11.36
C GLU A 24 19.02 13.85 9.89
N LEU A 25 17.86 13.49 9.33
CA LEU A 25 17.51 13.78 7.95
C LEU A 25 16.95 15.21 7.74
N GLY A 26 16.68 15.97 8.81
CA GLY A 26 16.03 17.26 8.72
C GLY A 26 14.60 17.20 8.16
N GLN A 27 13.90 16.07 8.36
CA GLN A 27 12.58 15.81 7.81
C GLN A 27 11.49 15.77 8.89
N LYS A 28 10.24 15.96 8.49
CA LYS A 28 9.09 15.78 9.40
C LYS A 28 8.82 14.29 9.61
N LYS A 29 8.58 13.87 10.85
CA LYS A 29 8.12 12.49 11.18
C LYS A 29 6.98 12.01 10.30
N SER A 30 6.00 12.89 10.03
CA SER A 30 4.85 12.57 9.19
C SER A 30 5.23 12.19 7.76
N HIS A 31 6.30 12.79 7.22
CA HIS A 31 6.78 12.47 5.88
C HIS A 31 7.47 11.10 5.84
N ILE A 32 8.28 10.79 6.86
CA ILE A 32 8.91 9.47 7.00
C ILE A 32 7.84 8.38 7.16
N VAL A 33 6.79 8.64 7.96
CA VAL A 33 5.67 7.71 8.13
C VAL A 33 4.92 7.49 6.81
N GLU A 34 4.67 8.56 6.05
CA GLU A 34 4.05 8.49 4.73
C GLU A 34 4.87 7.60 3.78
N GLN A 35 6.19 7.84 3.67
CA GLN A 35 7.08 7.04 2.85
C GLN A 35 7.17 5.56 3.29
N ALA A 36 7.21 5.32 4.60
CA ALA A 36 7.22 3.96 5.13
C ALA A 36 5.93 3.20 4.81
N LEU A 37 4.78 3.88 4.85
CA LEU A 37 3.50 3.30 4.48
C LEU A 37 3.41 3.02 2.98
N GLU A 38 3.89 3.93 2.13
CA GLU A 38 3.98 3.71 0.67
C GLU A 38 4.78 2.45 0.35
N LEU A 39 5.99 2.33 0.90
CA LEU A 39 6.85 1.15 0.71
C LEU A 39 6.19 -0.15 1.21
N TYR A 40 5.50 -0.07 2.35
CA TYR A 40 4.77 -1.22 2.88
C TYR A 40 3.60 -1.61 1.97
N PHE A 41 2.87 -0.63 1.44
CA PHE A 41 1.75 -0.89 0.53
C PHE A 41 2.21 -1.50 -0.79
N ASP A 42 3.33 -1.07 -1.36
CA ASP A 42 3.91 -1.69 -2.57
C ASP A 42 4.24 -3.17 -2.34
N THR A 43 4.79 -3.48 -1.16
CA THR A 43 5.08 -4.86 -0.76
C THR A 43 3.80 -5.68 -0.63
N VAL A 44 2.79 -5.12 0.03
CA VAL A 44 1.49 -5.77 0.22
C VAL A 44 0.77 -5.98 -1.11
N ASP A 45 0.85 -5.02 -2.04
CA ASP A 45 0.23 -5.14 -3.37
C ASP A 45 0.81 -6.33 -4.14
N THR A 46 2.13 -6.52 -4.07
CA THR A 46 2.81 -7.69 -4.64
C THR A 46 2.27 -8.99 -4.05
N MET A 47 2.16 -9.09 -2.71
CA MET A 47 1.61 -10.28 -2.05
C MET A 47 0.15 -10.56 -2.42
N ILE A 48 -0.64 -9.50 -2.64
CA ILE A 48 -2.03 -9.62 -3.10
C ILE A 48 -2.07 -10.11 -4.55
N ALA A 49 -1.20 -9.59 -5.42
CA ALA A 49 -1.08 -10.02 -6.80
C ALA A 49 -0.72 -11.51 -6.90
N ASP A 50 0.27 -11.98 -6.15
CA ASP A 50 0.65 -13.39 -6.09
C ASP A 50 -0.53 -14.27 -5.68
N ARG A 51 -1.25 -13.88 -4.62
CA ARG A 51 -2.45 -14.60 -4.18
C ARG A 51 -3.52 -14.67 -5.26
N ARG A 52 -3.72 -13.60 -6.05
CA ARG A 52 -4.67 -13.59 -7.17
C ARG A 52 -4.22 -14.55 -8.27
N LEU A 53 -2.92 -14.59 -8.58
CA LEU A 53 -2.35 -15.52 -9.55
C LEU A 53 -2.54 -16.99 -9.12
N ASP A 54 -2.31 -17.32 -7.85
CA ASP A 54 -2.53 -18.66 -7.32
C ASP A 54 -4.00 -19.10 -7.42
N ARG A 55 -4.92 -18.18 -7.17
CA ARG A 55 -6.36 -18.43 -7.29
C ARG A 55 -6.78 -18.65 -8.75
N LEU A 56 -6.20 -17.90 -9.67
CA LEU A 56 -6.41 -18.10 -11.10
C LEU A 56 -5.86 -19.46 -11.54
N ALA A 57 -4.62 -19.79 -11.16
CA ALA A 57 -3.98 -21.06 -11.49
C ALA A 57 -4.72 -22.28 -10.93
N SER A 58 -5.29 -22.16 -9.73
CA SER A 58 -6.13 -23.20 -9.11
C SER A 58 -7.58 -23.24 -9.65
N GLY A 59 -7.93 -22.38 -10.61
CA GLY A 59 -9.26 -22.31 -11.22
C GLY A 59 -10.35 -21.75 -10.28
N LYS A 60 -9.97 -21.20 -9.13
CA LYS A 60 -10.90 -20.54 -8.19
C LYS A 60 -11.38 -19.19 -8.72
N ASP A 61 -10.51 -18.51 -9.46
CA ASP A 61 -10.83 -17.29 -10.20
C ASP A 61 -10.76 -17.59 -11.71
N LYS A 62 -11.49 -16.81 -12.52
CA LYS A 62 -11.53 -16.94 -13.98
C LYS A 62 -11.25 -15.58 -14.61
N THR A 63 -10.62 -15.59 -15.78
CA THR A 63 -10.51 -14.39 -16.62
C THR A 63 -11.82 -14.15 -17.36
N ILE A 64 -12.14 -12.88 -17.59
CA ILE A 64 -13.23 -12.46 -18.47
C ILE A 64 -12.59 -12.04 -19.80
N PRO A 65 -13.11 -12.48 -20.96
CA PRO A 65 -12.66 -12.01 -22.27
C PRO A 65 -12.76 -10.48 -22.37
N ALA A 66 -11.75 -9.83 -22.95
CA ALA A 66 -11.72 -8.38 -23.05
C ALA A 66 -12.92 -7.80 -23.84
N GLU A 67 -13.38 -8.52 -24.86
CA GLU A 67 -14.56 -8.17 -25.65
C GLU A 67 -15.85 -8.07 -24.83
N ASP A 68 -15.99 -8.89 -23.78
CA ASP A 68 -17.16 -8.86 -22.91
C ASP A 68 -17.09 -7.65 -21.95
N VAL A 69 -15.88 -7.32 -21.49
CA VAL A 69 -15.64 -6.13 -20.66
C VAL A 69 -15.93 -4.84 -21.44
N TRP A 70 -15.49 -4.74 -22.70
CA TRP A 70 -15.75 -3.55 -23.53
C TRP A 70 -17.23 -3.36 -23.83
N LYS A 71 -17.95 -4.45 -24.14
CA LYS A 71 -19.41 -4.40 -24.30
C LYS A 71 -20.11 -3.92 -23.02
N GLU A 72 -19.65 -4.34 -21.85
CA GLU A 72 -20.22 -3.92 -20.56
C GLU A 72 -19.94 -2.45 -20.25
N LEU A 73 -18.78 -1.94 -20.66
CA LEU A 73 -18.35 -0.56 -20.46
C LEU A 73 -18.83 0.41 -21.56
N ASP A 74 -19.54 -0.07 -22.58
CA ASP A 74 -19.99 0.69 -23.75
C ASP A 74 -18.83 1.38 -24.51
N LEU A 75 -17.72 0.64 -24.65
CA LEU A 75 -16.47 1.05 -25.32
C LEU A 75 -16.25 0.34 -26.67
#